data_AF-A0AA50U6K0-F1
#
_entry.id   AF-A0AA50U6K0-F1
#
_cell.length_a   1.000
_cell.length_b   1.000
_cell.length_c   1.000
_cell.angle_alpha   90.00
_cell.angle_beta   90.00
_cell.angle_gamma   90.00
#
_symmetry.space_group_name_H-M   'P 1'
#
loop_
_entity.id
_entity.type
_entity.pdbx_description
1 polymer ?
#
loop_
_entity_poly.entity_id
_entity_poly.type
_entity_poly.pdbx_seq_one_letter_code
_entity_poly.pdbx_strand_id
1 'polypeptide(L)'
;PTDQTRDPNYWELEKMWRNLEEEERQQYVKKRCPDPIPSKFSPEYKLGVINEQLNELTQTYLKKRQEHMHCDYTEKEKFTEIINAKYLSSMAAPGEPVGLLAAQSIGEPSTQMTLNTFHFAGRGDMNVTLGIPRLREILMTASAKLKTPSMDIPFRDDLSDLNKKAERLRQKMNRVTVTDVLEKIDVQCE
;
A
#
# COMPACT_ATOMS: atom_id res chain seq x y z
N PRO A 1 -14.95 14.35 -33.05
CA PRO A 1 -13.74 14.68 -32.25
C PRO A 1 -12.49 14.25 -33.03
N THR A 2 -11.68 15.22 -33.46
CA THR A 2 -10.54 15.10 -34.40
C THR A 2 -9.24 14.72 -33.68
N ASP A 3 -9.31 13.82 -32.69
CA ASP A 3 -8.14 13.38 -31.93
C ASP A 3 -8.01 11.85 -32.03
N GLN A 4 -7.03 11.39 -32.82
CA GLN A 4 -6.77 9.97 -33.11
C GLN A 4 -5.90 9.28 -32.06
N THR A 5 -5.50 9.99 -31.01
CA THR A 5 -4.62 9.44 -29.96
C THR A 5 -5.34 8.48 -29.01
N ARG A 6 -6.68 8.43 -29.05
CA ARG A 6 -7.50 7.61 -28.16
C ARG A 6 -8.20 6.49 -28.92
N ASP A 7 -8.37 5.36 -28.22
CA ASP A 7 -9.06 4.18 -28.73
C ASP A 7 -10.44 4.55 -29.33
N PRO A 8 -10.84 4.01 -30.50
CA PRO A 8 -12.13 4.28 -31.11
C PRO A 8 -13.33 4.09 -30.16
N ASN A 9 -13.27 3.10 -29.25
CA ASN A 9 -14.32 2.82 -28.28
C ASN A 9 -14.52 3.95 -27.25
N TYR A 10 -13.50 4.78 -27.03
CA TYR A 10 -13.59 5.92 -26.13
C TYR A 10 -14.66 6.92 -26.59
N TRP A 11 -14.73 7.18 -27.90
CA TRP A 11 -15.68 8.15 -28.46
C TRP A 11 -17.12 7.64 -28.43
N GLU A 12 -17.32 6.32 -28.53
CA GLU A 12 -18.63 5.70 -28.34
C GLU A 12 -19.10 5.81 -26.90
N LEU A 13 -18.23 5.50 -25.94
CA LEU A 13 -18.51 5.64 -24.51
C LEU A 13 -18.78 7.10 -24.12
N GLU A 14 -18.05 8.07 -24.69
CA GLU A 14 -18.28 9.49 -24.42
C GLU A 14 -19.65 9.95 -24.96
N LYS A 15 -20.04 9.50 -26.16
CA LYS A 15 -21.38 9.78 -26.72
C LYS A 15 -22.47 9.15 -25.87
N MET A 16 -22.30 7.90 -25.44
CA MET A 16 -23.23 7.24 -24.53
C MET A 16 -23.37 8.04 -23.23
N TRP A 17 -22.25 8.42 -22.60
CA TRP A 17 -22.22 9.23 -21.39
C TRP A 17 -22.96 10.57 -21.54
N ARG A 18 -22.76 11.27 -22.65
CA ARG A 18 -23.41 12.56 -22.96
C ARG A 18 -24.90 12.43 -23.27
N ASN A 19 -25.37 11.24 -23.66
CA ASN A 19 -26.77 10.97 -23.95
C ASN A 19 -27.56 10.41 -22.75
N LEU A 20 -26.88 9.84 -21.75
CA LEU A 20 -27.49 9.39 -20.49
C LEU A 20 -28.15 10.57 -19.74
N GLU A 21 -29.29 10.31 -19.10
CA GLU A 21 -29.99 11.28 -18.25
C GLU A 21 -29.21 11.57 -16.95
N GLU A 22 -29.51 12.69 -16.32
CA GLU A 22 -28.75 13.15 -15.14
C GLU A 22 -28.90 12.21 -13.93
N GLU A 23 -30.05 11.53 -13.80
CA GLU A 23 -30.29 10.50 -12.79
C GLU A 23 -29.44 9.23 -13.02
N GLU A 24 -29.31 8.80 -14.27
CA GLU A 24 -28.50 7.63 -14.63
C GLU A 24 -27.00 7.93 -14.47
N ARG A 25 -26.57 9.15 -14.81
CA ARG A 25 -25.19 9.61 -14.55
C ARG A 25 -24.85 9.58 -13.07
N GLN A 26 -25.78 9.93 -12.19
CA GLN A 26 -25.55 9.91 -10.75
C GLN A 26 -25.25 8.51 -10.21
N GLN A 27 -25.69 7.44 -10.87
CA GLN A 27 -25.35 6.07 -10.49
C GLN A 27 -23.86 5.76 -10.71
N TYR A 28 -23.26 6.36 -11.74
CA TYR A 28 -21.85 6.23 -12.07
C TYR A 28 -20.96 7.27 -11.39
N VAL A 29 -21.54 8.36 -10.88
CA VAL A 29 -20.83 9.30 -10.02
C VAL A 29 -20.48 8.59 -8.73
N LYS A 30 -19.19 8.38 -8.51
CA LYS A 30 -18.68 7.78 -7.28
C LYS A 30 -19.14 8.62 -6.09
N LYS A 31 -20.03 8.06 -5.26
CA LYS A 31 -20.45 8.71 -4.01
C LYS A 31 -19.22 8.98 -3.15
N ARG A 32 -19.05 10.22 -2.70
CA ARG A 32 -17.97 10.56 -1.77
C ARG A 32 -18.19 9.79 -0.47
N CYS A 33 -17.17 9.04 -0.05
CA CYS A 33 -17.12 8.50 1.29
C CYS A 33 -17.14 9.68 2.28
N PRO A 34 -17.93 9.61 3.37
CA PRO A 34 -17.91 10.66 4.38
C PRO A 34 -16.51 10.76 5.00
N ASP A 35 -16.09 11.98 5.35
CA ASP A 35 -14.80 12.17 6.01
C ASP A 35 -14.79 11.50 7.39
N PRO A 36 -13.63 10.97 7.84
CA PRO A 36 -13.49 10.42 9.17
C PRO A 36 -13.84 11.43 10.27
N ILE A 37 -14.35 10.93 11.40
CA ILE A 37 -14.70 11.74 12.58
C ILE A 37 -13.55 12.66 13.06
N PRO A 38 -12.28 12.21 13.18
CA PRO A 38 -11.18 13.07 13.62
C PRO A 38 -10.83 14.19 12.63
N SER A 39 -11.31 14.12 11.37
CA SER A 39 -11.15 15.22 10.40
C SER A 39 -12.08 16.40 10.72
N LYS A 40 -13.27 16.12 11.28
CA LYS A 40 -14.30 17.13 11.57
C LYS A 40 -14.23 17.66 12.99
N PHE A 41 -13.82 16.83 13.94
CA PHE A 41 -13.76 17.19 15.36
C PHE A 41 -12.38 16.85 15.91
N SER A 42 -11.84 17.74 16.73
CA SER A 42 -10.63 17.42 17.48
C SER A 42 -10.99 16.51 18.66
N PRO A 43 -10.23 15.40 18.87
CA PRO A 43 -10.41 14.54 20.04
C PRO A 43 -10.30 15.29 21.37
N GLU A 44 -9.46 16.33 21.44
CA GLU A 44 -9.21 17.09 22.67
C GLU A 44 -10.48 17.73 23.24
N TYR A 45 -11.40 18.17 22.38
CA TYR A 45 -12.60 18.91 22.79
C TYR A 45 -13.86 18.04 22.80
N LYS A 46 -13.84 16.88 22.14
CA LYS A 46 -15.02 16.03 21.99
C LYS A 46 -14.68 14.57 22.26
N LEU A 47 -15.17 14.08 23.39
CA LEU A 47 -15.06 12.68 23.78
C LEU A 47 -15.81 11.79 22.76
N GLY A 48 -15.20 10.65 22.40
CA GLY A 48 -15.73 9.70 21.42
C GLY A 48 -15.27 9.94 19.98
N VAL A 49 -14.45 10.98 19.75
CA VAL A 49 -13.72 11.12 18.49
C VAL A 49 -12.51 10.19 18.52
N ILE A 50 -12.64 9.04 17.86
CA ILE A 50 -11.59 8.03 17.73
C ILE A 50 -11.35 7.70 16.26
N ASN A 51 -10.20 7.11 15.95
CA ASN A 51 -9.92 6.58 14.62
C ASN A 51 -10.76 5.32 14.33
N GLU A 52 -11.10 5.13 13.06
CA GLU A 52 -11.96 4.02 12.61
C GLU A 52 -11.37 2.65 12.95
N GLN A 53 -10.04 2.51 12.87
CA GLN A 53 -9.35 1.28 13.23
C GLN A 53 -9.51 0.92 14.72
N LEU A 54 -9.36 1.89 15.63
CA LEU A 54 -9.57 1.63 17.06
C LEU A 54 -11.04 1.34 17.35
N ASN A 55 -11.96 2.04 16.68
CA ASN A 55 -13.38 1.74 16.79
C ASN A 55 -13.68 0.30 16.35
N GLU A 56 -13.16 -0.13 15.20
CA GLU A 56 -13.33 -1.50 14.70
C GLU A 56 -12.75 -2.54 15.65
N LEU A 57 -11.54 -2.30 16.19
CA LEU A 57 -10.93 -3.17 17.19
C LEU A 57 -11.77 -3.27 18.46
N THR A 58 -12.28 -2.14 18.95
CA THR A 58 -13.13 -2.07 20.14
C THR A 58 -14.44 -2.83 19.92
N GLN A 59 -15.11 -2.62 18.79
CA GLN A 59 -16.34 -3.34 18.45
C GLN A 59 -16.10 -4.84 18.25
N THR A 60 -15.00 -5.21 17.60
CA THR A 60 -14.61 -6.62 17.41
C THR A 60 -14.35 -7.29 18.74
N TYR A 61 -13.66 -6.61 19.66
CA TYR A 61 -13.43 -7.09 21.01
C TYR A 61 -14.75 -7.30 21.76
N LEU A 62 -15.65 -6.30 21.73
CA LEU A 62 -16.97 -6.38 22.37
C LEU A 62 -17.83 -7.51 21.81
N LYS A 63 -17.78 -7.79 20.50
CA LYS A 63 -18.52 -8.88 19.85
C LYS A 63 -17.96 -10.28 20.20
N LYS A 64 -16.64 -10.41 20.34
CA LYS A 64 -15.97 -11.70 20.60
C LYS A 64 -15.95 -12.08 22.08
N ARG A 65 -16.37 -11.18 22.97
CA ARG A 65 -16.32 -11.38 24.42
C ARG A 65 -17.34 -12.41 24.89
N GLN A 66 -16.90 -13.37 25.70
CA GLN A 66 -17.74 -14.41 26.28
C GLN A 66 -18.51 -13.88 27.51
N GLU A 67 -19.74 -14.36 27.73
CA GLU A 67 -20.67 -13.85 28.74
C GLU A 67 -20.14 -13.94 30.18
N HIS A 68 -19.35 -14.96 30.52
CA HIS A 68 -18.81 -15.18 31.86
C HIS A 68 -17.72 -14.19 32.30
N MET A 69 -17.24 -13.33 31.40
CA MET A 69 -16.31 -12.23 31.73
C MET A 69 -17.04 -10.94 32.11
N HIS A 70 -18.37 -10.96 32.28
CA HIS A 70 -19.14 -9.79 32.73
C HIS A 70 -18.91 -9.53 34.22
N CYS A 71 -18.33 -8.38 34.55
CA CYS A 71 -18.37 -7.79 35.88
C CYS A 71 -18.95 -6.38 35.79
N ASP A 72 -19.48 -5.85 36.89
CA ASP A 72 -20.15 -4.53 36.97
C ASP A 72 -19.25 -3.34 36.53
N TYR A 73 -17.93 -3.52 36.58
CA TYR A 73 -16.94 -2.54 36.13
C TYR A 73 -16.63 -2.62 34.62
N THR A 74 -17.18 -3.62 33.93
CA THR A 74 -16.87 -3.94 32.53
C THR A 74 -18.13 -4.00 31.67
N GLU A 75 -19.14 -3.20 32.01
CA GLU A 75 -20.27 -2.92 31.14
C GLU A 75 -19.80 -2.29 29.82
N LYS A 76 -20.56 -2.51 28.75
CA LYS A 76 -20.19 -2.08 27.39
C LYS A 76 -19.94 -0.57 27.29
N GLU A 77 -20.79 0.22 27.93
CA GLU A 77 -20.73 1.69 27.91
C GLU A 77 -19.50 2.18 28.67
N LYS A 78 -19.33 1.76 29.93
CA LYS A 78 -18.14 2.07 30.76
C LYS A 78 -16.84 1.66 30.07
N PHE A 79 -16.78 0.48 29.46
CA PHE A 79 -15.60 0.05 28.72
C PHE A 79 -15.29 0.98 27.54
N THR A 80 -16.31 1.36 26.79
CA THR A 80 -16.14 2.28 25.65
C THR A 80 -15.68 3.65 26.12
N GLU A 81 -16.22 4.16 27.23
CA GLU A 81 -15.78 5.40 27.86
C GLU A 81 -14.32 5.34 28.33
N ILE A 82 -13.90 4.24 28.97
CA ILE A 82 -12.51 4.03 29.39
C ILE A 82 -11.57 4.01 28.19
N ILE A 83 -11.94 3.33 27.10
CA ILE A 83 -11.14 3.29 25.87
C ILE A 83 -11.03 4.69 25.26
N ASN A 84 -12.12 5.44 25.20
CA ASN A 84 -12.11 6.82 24.73
C ASN A 84 -11.22 7.72 25.60
N ALA A 85 -11.30 7.58 26.93
CA ALA A 85 -10.44 8.32 27.85
C ALA A 85 -8.95 7.95 27.68
N LYS A 86 -8.65 6.65 27.51
CA LYS A 86 -7.29 6.16 27.24
C LYS A 86 -6.75 6.65 25.90
N TYR A 87 -7.60 6.75 24.87
CA TYR A 87 -7.21 7.30 23.58
C TYR A 87 -6.74 8.75 23.75
N LEU A 88 -7.53 9.58 24.46
CA LEU A 88 -7.17 10.97 24.74
C LEU A 88 -5.84 11.09 25.51
N SER A 89 -5.62 10.23 26.51
CA SER A 89 -4.38 10.27 27.30
C SER A 89 -3.15 9.75 26.54
N SER A 90 -3.34 9.09 25.40
CA SER A 90 -2.28 8.47 24.59
C SER A 90 -1.93 9.31 23.36
N MET A 91 -2.51 10.49 23.21
CA MET A 91 -2.18 11.42 22.13
C MET A 91 -0.80 12.05 22.35
N ALA A 92 -0.10 12.31 21.24
CA ALA A 92 1.16 13.04 21.27
C ALA A 92 0.93 14.47 21.78
N ALA A 93 1.83 14.95 22.63
CA ALA A 93 1.68 16.27 23.23
C ALA A 93 2.00 17.37 22.20
N PRO A 94 1.27 18.51 22.21
CA PRO A 94 1.63 19.66 21.40
C PRO A 94 3.05 20.14 21.73
N GLY A 95 3.87 20.36 20.70
CA GLY A 95 5.27 20.79 20.85
C GLY A 95 6.29 19.65 20.97
N GLU A 96 5.86 18.39 20.95
CA GLU A 96 6.76 17.24 20.89
C GLU A 96 7.59 17.26 19.59
N PRO A 97 8.92 17.05 19.64
CA PRO A 97 9.79 17.12 18.46
C PRO A 97 9.68 15.84 17.60
N VAL A 98 8.49 15.59 17.05
CA VAL A 98 8.17 14.37 16.27
C VAL A 98 9.07 14.18 15.04
N GLY A 99 9.56 15.27 14.44
CA GLY A 99 10.49 15.19 13.31
C GLY A 99 11.87 14.64 13.70
N LEU A 100 12.39 15.05 14.86
CA LEU A 100 13.67 14.56 15.38
C LEU A 100 13.53 13.09 15.82
N LEU A 101 12.45 12.78 16.53
CA LEU A 101 12.13 11.41 16.97
C LEU A 101 12.01 10.48 15.76
N ALA A 102 11.25 10.86 14.73
CA ALA A 102 11.12 10.07 13.51
C ALA A 102 12.46 9.85 12.80
N ALA A 103 13.30 10.89 12.72
CA ALA A 103 14.63 10.77 12.12
C ALA A 103 15.53 9.79 12.89
N GLN A 104 15.51 9.84 14.23
CA GLN A 104 16.26 8.91 15.07
C GLN A 104 15.72 7.48 14.97
N SER A 105 14.40 7.31 15.02
CA SER A 105 13.73 6.00 14.90
C SER A 105 14.03 5.28 13.59
N ILE A 106 14.39 6.01 12.52
CA ILE A 106 14.86 5.41 11.27
C ILE A 106 16.39 5.26 11.30
N GLY A 107 17.11 6.31 11.67
CA GLY A 107 18.57 6.37 11.58
C GLY A 107 19.29 5.34 12.44
N GLU A 108 18.91 5.22 13.72
CA GLU A 108 19.54 4.30 14.66
C GLU A 108 19.44 2.83 14.22
N PRO A 109 18.25 2.25 13.97
CA PRO A 109 18.15 0.86 13.54
C PRO A 109 18.71 0.61 12.13
N SER A 110 18.75 1.63 11.26
CA SER A 110 19.35 1.49 9.92
C SER A 110 20.83 1.11 9.96
N THR A 111 21.55 1.61 10.98
CA THR A 111 22.95 1.21 11.20
C THR A 111 23.07 -0.27 11.54
N GLN A 112 22.17 -0.79 12.38
CA GLN A 112 22.13 -2.21 12.76
C GLN A 112 21.77 -3.11 11.56
N MET A 113 20.88 -2.64 10.69
CA MET A 113 20.45 -3.39 9.50
C MET A 113 21.60 -3.65 8.51
N THR A 114 22.64 -2.82 8.54
CA THR A 114 23.81 -2.96 7.65
C THR A 114 24.60 -4.23 7.95
N LEU A 115 24.83 -4.55 9.24
CA LEU A 115 25.53 -5.78 9.64
C LEU A 115 24.72 -7.04 9.29
N ASN A 116 23.39 -7.00 9.48
CA ASN A 116 22.52 -8.13 9.15
C ASN A 116 22.41 -8.37 7.63
N THR A 117 22.47 -7.31 6.82
CA THR A 117 22.34 -7.43 5.35
C THR A 117 23.55 -8.15 4.72
N PHE A 118 24.76 -8.01 5.26
CA PHE A 118 25.93 -8.73 4.73
C PHE A 118 25.84 -10.26 4.92
N HIS A 119 25.23 -10.73 6.01
CA HIS A 119 25.03 -12.16 6.22
C HIS A 119 23.92 -12.76 5.34
N PHE A 120 22.88 -11.98 5.01
CA PHE A 120 21.82 -12.41 4.09
C PHE A 120 22.22 -12.26 2.62
N ALA A 121 23.00 -11.24 2.23
CA ALA A 121 23.51 -11.06 0.88
C ALA A 121 24.45 -12.20 0.41
N GLY A 122 25.02 -12.96 1.36
CA GLY A 122 25.81 -14.17 1.09
C GLY A 122 24.98 -15.43 0.79
N ARG A 123 23.67 -15.44 1.07
CA ARG A 123 22.73 -16.45 0.54
C ARG A 123 22.05 -15.82 -0.67
N GLY A 124 22.41 -16.27 -1.87
CA GLY A 124 22.08 -15.65 -3.16
C GLY A 124 20.60 -15.63 -3.57
N ASP A 125 19.66 -15.48 -2.63
CA ASP A 125 18.24 -15.60 -2.92
C ASP A 125 17.57 -14.29 -3.38
N MET A 126 18.18 -13.11 -3.19
CA MET A 126 17.59 -11.84 -3.67
C MET A 126 18.65 -10.78 -4.07
N ASN A 127 18.86 -10.59 -5.38
CA ASN A 127 19.64 -9.49 -5.95
C ASN A 127 18.87 -8.15 -5.94
N VAL A 128 18.26 -7.80 -4.81
CA VAL A 128 17.60 -6.51 -4.61
C VAL A 128 18.53 -5.62 -3.78
N THR A 129 18.61 -4.32 -4.08
CA THR A 129 19.27 -3.37 -3.17
C THR A 129 18.61 -3.44 -1.79
N LEU A 130 19.33 -3.94 -0.79
CA LEU A 130 18.89 -4.05 0.61
C LEU A 130 19.70 -3.10 1.52
N GLY A 131 19.20 -2.84 2.73
CA GLY A 131 19.95 -2.09 3.74
C GLY A 131 20.00 -0.57 3.53
N ILE A 132 21.08 0.04 4.02
CA ILE A 132 21.37 1.48 3.87
C ILE A 132 21.41 1.94 2.40
N PRO A 133 21.99 1.20 1.44
CA PRO A 133 21.98 1.62 0.03
C PRO A 133 20.58 1.90 -0.51
N ARG A 134 19.58 1.08 -0.16
CA ARG A 134 18.19 1.29 -0.57
C ARG A 134 17.56 2.49 0.12
N LEU A 135 17.80 2.64 1.43
CA LEU A 135 17.33 3.79 2.19
C LEU A 135 17.89 5.11 1.63
N ARG A 136 19.16 5.14 1.25
CA ARG A 136 19.78 6.31 0.60
C ARG A 136 19.10 6.66 -0.73
N GLU A 137 18.83 5.66 -1.57
CA GLU A 137 18.15 5.88 -2.85
C GLU A 137 16.76 6.49 -2.70
N ILE A 138 16.01 6.04 -1.67
CA ILE A 138 14.64 6.50 -1.40
C ILE A 138 14.64 7.88 -0.73
N LEU A 139 15.40 8.05 0.34
CA LEU A 139 15.27 9.20 1.24
C LEU A 139 16.26 10.33 0.93
N MET A 140 17.50 10.00 0.55
CA MET A 140 18.57 11.01 0.42
C MET A 140 18.70 11.56 -0.99
N THR A 141 18.69 10.67 -2.00
CA THR A 141 18.92 11.07 -3.39
C THR A 141 17.66 11.13 -4.22
N ALA A 142 16.55 10.53 -3.75
CA ALA A 142 15.29 10.41 -4.48
C ALA A 142 15.53 10.02 -5.96
N SER A 143 16.34 8.97 -6.17
CA SER A 143 16.94 8.69 -7.48
C SER A 143 15.87 8.35 -8.53
N ALA A 144 15.86 9.09 -9.64
CA ALA A 144 14.99 8.79 -10.77
C ALA A 144 15.36 7.45 -11.46
N LYS A 145 16.61 7.01 -11.33
CA LYS A 145 17.10 5.73 -11.87
C LYS A 145 17.55 4.85 -10.71
N LEU A 146 16.71 3.88 -10.35
CA LEU A 146 17.02 2.88 -9.33
C LEU A 146 18.01 1.86 -9.87
N LYS A 147 18.91 1.34 -9.02
CA LYS A 147 19.89 0.32 -9.44
C LYS A 147 19.22 -1.02 -9.77
N THR A 148 18.24 -1.43 -8.97
CA THR A 148 17.46 -2.66 -9.20
C THR A 148 15.96 -2.33 -9.18
N PRO A 149 15.40 -1.80 -10.29
CA PRO A 149 13.96 -1.56 -10.37
C PRO A 149 13.20 -2.90 -10.44
N SER A 150 12.10 -3.01 -9.69
CA SER A 150 11.19 -4.16 -9.69
C SER A 150 9.75 -3.70 -9.90
N MET A 151 8.91 -4.60 -10.42
CA MET A 151 7.48 -4.34 -10.65
C MET A 151 6.68 -5.59 -10.28
N ASP A 152 5.65 -5.40 -9.45
CA ASP A 152 4.70 -6.45 -9.09
C ASP A 152 3.45 -6.32 -9.97
N ILE A 153 3.05 -7.42 -10.62
CA ILE A 153 1.92 -7.45 -11.55
C ILE A 153 0.81 -8.31 -10.94
N PRO A 154 -0.25 -7.71 -10.36
CA PRO A 154 -1.37 -8.46 -9.84
C PRO A 154 -2.23 -9.02 -10.99
N PHE A 155 -2.68 -10.26 -10.82
CA PHE A 155 -3.60 -10.90 -11.76
C PHE A 155 -5.04 -10.70 -11.32
N ARG A 156 -5.98 -10.74 -12.28
CA ARG A 156 -7.41 -10.72 -11.99
C ARG A 156 -7.88 -12.06 -11.42
N ASP A 157 -8.79 -12.00 -10.46
CA ASP A 157 -9.34 -13.17 -9.77
C ASP A 157 -10.18 -14.08 -10.71
N ASP A 158 -10.71 -13.53 -11.81
CA ASP A 158 -11.55 -14.24 -12.79
C ASP A 158 -10.78 -15.25 -13.66
N LEU A 159 -9.46 -15.35 -13.51
CA LEU A 159 -8.61 -16.13 -14.41
C LEU A 159 -8.45 -17.58 -13.96
N SER A 160 -9.02 -18.52 -14.72
CA SER A 160 -8.69 -19.94 -14.63
C SER A 160 -7.24 -20.22 -15.07
N ASP A 161 -6.61 -21.25 -14.50
CA ASP A 161 -5.23 -21.69 -14.80
C ASP A 161 -4.17 -20.58 -14.68
N LEU A 162 -4.16 -19.88 -13.54
CA LEU A 162 -3.24 -18.76 -13.25
C LEU A 162 -1.77 -19.09 -13.54
N ASN A 163 -1.27 -20.24 -13.05
CA ASN A 163 0.14 -20.60 -13.16
C ASN A 163 0.60 -20.73 -14.63
N LYS A 164 -0.22 -21.33 -15.50
CA LYS A 164 0.12 -21.49 -16.92
C LYS A 164 0.13 -20.15 -17.64
N LYS A 165 -0.83 -19.27 -17.33
CA LYS A 165 -0.92 -17.93 -17.92
C LYS A 165 0.21 -17.03 -17.42
N ALA A 166 0.54 -17.10 -16.13
CA ALA A 166 1.66 -16.38 -15.54
C ALA A 166 2.98 -16.80 -16.19
N GLU A 167 3.19 -18.10 -16.42
CA GLU A 167 4.40 -18.59 -17.08
C GLU A 167 4.51 -18.14 -18.55
N ARG A 168 3.39 -18.16 -19.30
CA ARG A 168 3.35 -17.60 -20.65
C ARG A 168 3.65 -16.09 -20.67
N LEU A 169 3.12 -15.35 -19.69
CA LEU A 169 3.37 -13.92 -19.57
C LEU A 169 4.84 -13.65 -19.23
N ARG A 170 5.42 -14.44 -18.31
CA ARG A 170 6.84 -14.39 -17.94
C ARG A 170 7.72 -14.56 -19.17
N GLN A 171 7.46 -15.58 -20.00
CA GLN A 171 8.21 -15.83 -21.23
C GLN A 171 8.09 -14.67 -22.23
N LYS A 172 6.91 -14.07 -22.37
CA LYS A 172 6.68 -12.95 -23.29
C LYS A 172 7.35 -11.64 -22.82
N MET A 173 7.42 -11.42 -21.50
CA MET A 173 8.00 -10.21 -20.90
C MET A 173 9.52 -10.30 -20.74
N ASN A 174 10.07 -11.52 -20.68
CA ASN A 174 11.51 -11.69 -20.55
C ASN A 174 12.22 -11.28 -21.84
N ARG A 175 13.21 -10.39 -21.73
CA ARG A 175 14.01 -9.98 -22.89
C ARG A 175 14.96 -11.11 -23.26
N VAL A 176 14.80 -11.64 -24.47
CA VAL A 176 15.71 -12.63 -25.06
C VAL A 176 16.54 -11.95 -26.14
N THR A 177 17.86 -12.04 -26.04
CA THR A 177 18.80 -11.55 -27.06
C THR A 177 19.27 -12.70 -27.94
N VAL A 178 19.77 -12.40 -29.14
CA VAL A 178 20.29 -13.43 -30.06
C VAL A 178 21.39 -14.25 -29.39
N THR A 179 22.23 -13.61 -28.57
CA THR A 179 23.28 -14.26 -27.77
C THR A 179 22.74 -15.36 -26.86
N ASP A 180 21.54 -15.21 -26.31
CA ASP A 180 20.95 -16.20 -25.39
C ASP A 180 20.52 -17.50 -26.10
N VAL A 181 20.38 -17.47 -27.43
CA VAL A 181 19.87 -18.59 -28.25
C VAL A 181 20.98 -19.19 -29.14
N LEU A 182 22.12 -18.52 -29.26
CA LEU A 182 23.13 -18.85 -30.25
C LEU A 182 24.08 -19.94 -29.72
N GLU A 183 24.07 -21.10 -30.38
CA GLU A 183 24.92 -22.24 -29.99
C GLU A 183 26.32 -22.20 -30.61
N LYS A 184 26.45 -21.79 -31.89
CA LYS A 184 27.73 -21.74 -32.61
C LYS A 184 27.73 -20.65 -33.68
N ILE A 185 28.85 -19.92 -33.80
CA ILE A 185 29.14 -19.03 -34.92
C ILE A 185 30.34 -19.60 -35.65
N ASP A 186 30.17 -19.98 -36.92
CA ASP A 186 31.29 -20.25 -37.81
C ASP A 186 31.52 -19.02 -38.70
N VAL A 187 32.74 -18.47 -38.66
CA VAL A 187 33.16 -17.35 -39.50
C VAL A 187 34.23 -17.87 -40.46
N GLN A 188 33.94 -17.82 -41.76
CA GLN A 188 34.93 -18.08 -42.80
C GLN A 188 35.45 -16.73 -43.31
N CYS A 189 36.76 -16.54 -43.23
CA CYS A 189 37.43 -15.40 -43.85
C CYS A 189 37.89 -15.82 -45.25
N GLU A 190 37.59 -14.97 -46.25
CA GLU A 190 38.20 -15.03 -47.59
C GLU A 190 39.67 -14.58 -47.57
#